data_AF-A0A9P6A5I8-F1
#
_entry.id   AF-A0A9P6A5I8-F1
#
_cell.length_a   1.000
_cell.length_b   1.000
_cell.length_c   1.000
_cell.angle_alpha   90.00
_cell.angle_beta   90.00
_cell.angle_gamma   90.00
#
_symmetry.space_group_name_H-M   'P 1'
#
loop_
_entity.id
_entity.type
_entity.pdbx_description
1 polymer ?
#
loop_
_entity_poly.entity_id
_entity_poly.type
_entity_poly.pdbx_seq_one_letter_code
_entity_poly.pdbx_strand_id
1 'polypeptide(L)'
;ELQQRYNAMQNDLQNLAGKIGELESEADEHSLVLTTLEEVLAEEPDRKCFRLIGGVLVERTVKDVVPALQTNRDGIQKVIANLSEQYKTKEKDFDTFRTDYKIRAVRG
;
A
#
# COMPACT_ATOMS: atom_id res chain seq x y z
N GLU A 1 6.68 26.07 -19.90
CA GLU A 1 5.82 24.92 -20.26
C GLU A 1 6.53 23.56 -20.18
N LEU A 2 7.56 23.28 -20.98
CA LEU A 2 8.28 21.99 -20.99
C LEU A 2 8.85 21.56 -19.61
N GLN A 3 9.56 22.46 -18.93
CA GLN A 3 10.09 22.20 -17.58
C GLN A 3 8.99 21.98 -16.54
N GLN A 4 7.89 22.73 -16.63
CA GLN A 4 6.76 22.59 -15.71
C GLN A 4 6.08 21.23 -15.90
N ARG A 5 5.89 20.81 -17.15
CA ARG A 5 5.35 19.48 -17.47
C ARG A 5 6.27 18.35 -17.01
N TYR A 6 7.58 18.49 -17.20
CA TYR A 6 8.57 17.54 -16.69
C TYR A 6 8.46 17.39 -15.17
N ASN A 7 8.50 18.51 -14.43
CA ASN A 7 8.41 18.51 -12.97
C ASN A 7 7.08 17.91 -12.50
N ALA A 8 5.97 18.20 -13.18
CA ALA A 8 4.67 17.63 -12.85
C ALA A 8 4.66 16.09 -12.99
N MET A 9 5.16 15.56 -14.12
CA MET A 9 5.21 14.10 -14.34
C MET A 9 6.15 13.41 -13.35
N GLN A 10 7.28 14.03 -13.00
CA GLN A 10 8.19 13.51 -12.00
C GLN A 10 7.55 13.51 -10.60
N ASN A 11 6.87 14.58 -10.21
CA ASN A 11 6.17 14.66 -8.93
C ASN A 11 5.05 13.61 -8.83
N ASP A 12 4.30 13.39 -9.91
CA ASP A 12 3.27 12.35 -9.96
C ASP A 12 3.86 10.95 -9.68
N LEU A 13 5.00 10.61 -10.30
CA LEU A 13 5.68 9.34 -10.07
C LEU A 13 6.18 9.21 -8.63
N GLN A 14 6.78 10.27 -8.08
CA GLN A 14 7.25 10.28 -6.69
C GLN A 14 6.09 10.12 -5.69
N ASN A 15 4.97 10.78 -5.93
CA ASN A 15 3.77 10.66 -5.09
C ASN A 15 3.20 9.24 -5.13
N LEU A 16 3.12 8.63 -6.32
CA LEU A 16 2.66 7.25 -6.47
C LEU A 16 3.60 6.26 -5.76
N ALA A 17 4.92 6.40 -5.96
CA ALA A 17 5.91 5.55 -5.30
C ALA A 17 5.84 5.68 -3.77
N GLY A 18 5.73 6.90 -3.25
CA GLY A 18 5.54 7.14 -1.82
C GLY A 18 4.27 6.47 -1.30
N LYS A 19 3.15 6.61 -2.01
CA LYS A 19 1.88 6.02 -1.57
C LYS A 19 1.88 4.50 -1.62
N ILE A 20 2.54 3.90 -2.61
CA ILE A 20 2.74 2.46 -2.70
C ILE A 20 3.51 1.97 -1.47
N GLY A 21 4.66 2.59 -1.16
CA GLY A 21 5.47 2.19 -0.01
C GLY A 21 4.75 2.32 1.34
N GLU A 22 3.93 3.37 1.53
CA GLU A 22 3.08 3.50 2.72
C GLU A 22 2.12 2.31 2.88
N LEU A 23 1.42 1.95 1.80
CA LEU A 23 0.44 0.87 1.80
C LEU A 23 1.10 -0.51 1.92
N GLU A 24 2.28 -0.70 1.35
CA GLU A 24 3.07 -1.93 1.51
C GLU A 24 3.41 -2.15 2.99
N SER A 25 3.89 -1.10 3.68
CA SER A 25 4.15 -1.16 5.13
C SER A 25 2.89 -1.53 5.93
N GLU A 26 1.74 -0.94 5.60
CA GLU A 26 0.46 -1.26 6.28
C GLU A 26 0.03 -2.72 6.03
N ALA A 27 0.17 -3.22 4.81
CA ALA A 27 -0.14 -4.60 4.46
C ALA A 27 0.80 -5.61 5.16
N ASP A 28 2.07 -5.26 5.32
CA ASP A 28 3.07 -6.08 6.03
C ASP A 28 2.77 -6.14 7.54
N GLU A 29 2.38 -5.01 8.15
CA GLU A 29 1.92 -4.98 9.55
C GLU A 29 0.71 -5.89 9.76
N HIS A 30 -0.27 -5.82 8.87
CA HIS A 30 -1.42 -6.73 8.91
C HIS A 30 -1.02 -8.20 8.74
N SER A 31 -0.07 -8.50 7.85
CA SER A 31 0.42 -9.86 7.60
C SER A 31 1.12 -10.43 8.83
N LEU A 32 1.95 -9.63 9.51
CA LEU A 32 2.62 -10.04 10.74
C LEU A 32 1.62 -10.36 11.87
N VAL A 33 0.59 -9.53 12.04
CA VAL A 33 -0.46 -9.78 13.03
C VAL A 33 -1.24 -11.06 12.68
N LEU A 34 -1.53 -11.29 11.40
CA LEU A 34 -2.23 -12.51 10.97
C LEU A 34 -1.41 -13.77 11.27
N THR A 35 -0.11 -13.79 10.93
CA THR A 35 0.78 -14.93 11.22
C THR A 35 0.80 -15.26 12.71
N THR A 36 0.81 -14.26 13.59
CA THR A 36 0.80 -14.51 15.05
C THR A 36 -0.55 -14.99 15.58
N LEU A 37 -1.64 -14.77 14.85
CA LEU A 37 -2.99 -15.19 15.23
C LEU A 37 -3.41 -16.54 14.63
N GLU A 38 -2.66 -17.10 13.66
CA GLU A 38 -3.01 -18.36 12.98
C GLU A 38 -3.10 -19.54 13.95
N GLU A 39 -2.10 -19.72 14.82
CA GLU A 39 -2.10 -20.79 15.82
C GLU A 39 -3.25 -20.62 16.82
N VAL A 40 -3.47 -19.38 17.28
CA VAL A 40 -4.56 -19.07 18.23
C VAL A 40 -5.93 -19.29 17.60
N LEU A 41 -6.09 -19.00 16.31
CA LEU A 41 -7.34 -19.27 15.59
C LEU A 41 -7.60 -20.78 15.49
N ALA A 42 -6.57 -21.59 15.29
CA ALA A 42 -6.70 -23.04 15.17
C ALA A 42 -7.02 -23.72 16.51
N GLU A 43 -6.40 -23.26 17.60
CA GLU A 43 -6.53 -23.90 18.93
C GLU A 43 -7.60 -23.27 19.81
N GLU A 44 -7.74 -21.93 19.78
CA GLU A 44 -8.60 -21.16 20.68
C GLU A 44 -9.44 -20.07 19.94
N PRO A 45 -10.30 -20.45 18.96
CA PRO A 45 -11.01 -19.49 18.11
C PRO A 45 -11.92 -18.51 18.88
N ASP A 46 -12.48 -18.95 20.02
CA ASP A 46 -13.36 -18.15 20.88
C ASP A 46 -12.59 -17.28 21.90
N ARG A 47 -11.26 -17.33 21.92
CA ARG A 47 -10.46 -16.50 22.82
C ARG A 47 -10.76 -15.02 22.59
N LYS A 48 -10.95 -14.30 23.69
CA LYS A 48 -11.20 -12.86 23.66
C LYS A 48 -10.03 -12.12 23.01
N CYS A 49 -10.36 -11.26 22.07
CA CYS A 49 -9.46 -10.35 21.37
C CYS A 49 -9.98 -8.92 21.57
N PHE A 50 -9.08 -7.96 21.80
CA PHE A 50 -9.46 -6.57 22.03
C PHE A 50 -8.86 -5.69 20.93
N ARG A 51 -9.74 -5.01 20.18
CA ARG A 51 -9.32 -4.06 19.15
C ARG A 51 -9.33 -2.64 19.70
N LEU A 52 -8.19 -1.95 19.68
CA LEU A 52 -8.08 -0.55 20.06
C LEU A 52 -8.47 0.36 18.88
N ILE A 53 -9.49 1.20 19.06
CA ILE A 53 -9.95 2.18 18.06
C ILE A 53 -10.13 3.52 18.76
N GLY A 54 -9.34 4.53 18.38
CA GLY A 54 -9.46 5.88 18.93
C GLY A 54 -9.39 5.96 20.45
N GLY A 55 -8.64 5.05 21.10
CA GLY A 55 -8.54 4.97 22.56
C GLY A 55 -9.56 4.05 23.24
N VAL A 56 -10.53 3.48 22.51
CA VAL A 56 -11.53 2.54 23.04
C VAL A 56 -11.15 1.11 22.68
N LEU A 57 -11.15 0.21 23.67
CA LEU A 57 -11.00 -1.23 23.45
C LEU A 57 -12.36 -1.88 23.17
N VAL A 58 -12.49 -2.53 22.02
CA VAL A 58 -13.68 -3.29 21.63
C VAL A 58 -13.39 -4.78 21.79
N GLU A 59 -14.18 -5.46 22.62
CA GLU A 59 -14.11 -6.91 22.80
C GLU A 59 -14.69 -7.65 21.57
N ARG A 60 -13.94 -8.63 21.09
CA ARG A 60 -14.24 -9.55 19.99
C ARG A 60 -13.65 -10.92 20.31
N THR A 61 -13.82 -11.89 19.43
CA THR A 61 -13.08 -13.17 19.47
C THR A 61 -12.02 -13.24 18.38
N VAL A 62 -11.06 -14.14 18.50
CA VAL A 62 -10.03 -14.37 17.47
C VAL A 62 -10.67 -14.73 16.12
N LYS A 63 -11.68 -15.61 16.12
CA LYS A 63 -12.41 -16.01 14.90
C LYS A 63 -13.18 -14.86 14.24
N ASP A 64 -13.54 -13.81 14.99
CA ASP A 64 -14.18 -12.62 14.41
C ASP A 64 -13.16 -11.63 13.85
N VAL A 65 -11.98 -11.53 14.47
CA VAL A 65 -10.96 -10.54 14.13
C VAL A 65 -10.12 -10.95 12.93
N VAL A 66 -9.74 -12.23 12.84
CA VAL A 66 -8.87 -12.72 11.76
C VAL A 66 -9.45 -12.47 10.36
N PRO A 67 -10.73 -12.77 10.07
CA PRO A 67 -11.31 -12.50 8.74
C PRO A 67 -11.32 -11.00 8.39
N ALA A 68 -11.53 -10.13 9.37
CA ALA A 68 -11.51 -8.68 9.16
C ALA A 68 -10.11 -8.18 8.82
N LEU A 69 -9.07 -8.68 9.51
CA LEU A 69 -7.68 -8.37 9.21
C LEU A 69 -7.26 -8.87 7.83
N GLN A 70 -7.65 -10.09 7.46
CA GLN A 70 -7.40 -10.65 6.12
C GLN A 70 -8.05 -9.80 5.02
N THR A 71 -9.34 -9.48 5.19
CA THR A 71 -10.08 -8.65 4.22
C THR A 71 -9.43 -7.28 4.04
N ASN A 72 -8.98 -6.64 5.13
CA ASN A 72 -8.30 -5.36 5.07
C ASN A 72 -6.96 -5.45 4.34
N ARG A 73 -6.10 -6.40 4.71
CA ARG A 73 -4.81 -6.66 4.03
C ARG A 73 -5.01 -6.88 2.54
N ASP A 74 -5.95 -7.74 2.16
CA ASP A 74 -6.19 -8.08 0.75
C ASP A 74 -6.75 -6.89 -0.02
N GLY A 75 -7.55 -6.04 0.64
CA GLY A 75 -8.00 -4.76 0.11
C GLY A 75 -6.83 -3.82 -0.18
N ILE A 76 -5.91 -3.68 0.77
CA ILE A 76 -4.70 -2.85 0.62
C ILE A 76 -3.84 -3.38 -0.53
N GLN A 77 -3.59 -4.69 -0.60
CA GLN A 77 -2.83 -5.31 -1.70
C GLN A 77 -3.44 -5.07 -3.08
N LYS A 78 -4.78 -5.10 -3.19
CA LYS A 78 -5.46 -4.73 -4.45
C LYS A 78 -5.24 -3.26 -4.82
N VAL A 79 -5.27 -2.35 -3.83
CA VAL A 79 -4.97 -0.93 -4.07
C VAL A 79 -3.52 -0.75 -4.52
N ILE A 80 -2.56 -1.42 -3.88
CA ILE A 80 -1.14 -1.42 -4.28
C ILE A 80 -0.98 -1.88 -5.73
N ALA A 81 -1.64 -2.96 -6.12
CA ALA A 81 -1.59 -3.48 -7.49
C ALA A 81 -2.10 -2.44 -8.51
N ASN A 82 -3.23 -1.78 -8.21
CA ASN A 82 -3.79 -0.73 -9.05
C ASN A 82 -2.87 0.50 -9.13
N LEU A 83 -2.25 0.92 -8.02
CA LEU A 83 -1.31 2.04 -8.00
C LEU A 83 -0.02 1.71 -8.76
N SER A 84 0.44 0.46 -8.68
CA SER A 84 1.61 -0.03 -9.42
C SER A 84 1.39 -0.03 -10.92
N GLU A 85 0.19 -0.38 -11.38
CA GLU A 85 -0.19 -0.28 -12.79
C GLU A 85 -0.25 1.18 -13.27
N GLN A 86 -0.83 2.07 -12.46
CA GLN A 86 -0.84 3.51 -12.74
C GLN A 86 0.57 4.09 -12.81
N TYR A 87 1.45 3.69 -11.88
CA TYR A 87 2.85 4.09 -11.87
C TYR A 87 3.54 3.68 -13.17
N LYS A 88 3.44 2.40 -13.56
CA LYS A 88 4.05 1.88 -14.81
C LYS A 88 3.55 2.61 -16.05
N THR A 89 2.26 2.93 -16.09
CA THR A 89 1.66 3.68 -17.21
C THR A 89 2.26 5.09 -17.29
N LYS A 90 2.29 5.82 -16.17
CA LYS A 90 2.86 7.18 -16.11
C LYS A 90 4.37 7.19 -16.34
N GLU A 91 5.09 6.15 -15.91
CA GLU A 91 6.53 6.00 -16.12
C GLU A 91 6.83 5.87 -17.61
N LYS A 92 6.08 5.03 -18.31
CA LYS A 92 6.18 4.88 -19.77
C LYS A 92 5.87 6.19 -20.50
N ASP A 93 4.83 6.91 -20.08
CA ASP A 93 4.50 8.22 -20.65
C ASP A 93 5.62 9.24 -20.40
N PHE A 94 6.23 9.21 -19.21
CA PHE A 94 7.33 10.09 -18.86
C PHE A 94 8.59 9.79 -19.67
N ASP A 95 8.93 8.53 -19.88
CA ASP A 95 10.07 8.14 -20.72
C ASP A 95 9.85 8.47 -22.19
N THR A 96 8.61 8.30 -22.69
CA THR A 96 8.24 8.74 -24.04
C THR A 96 8.41 10.25 -24.18
N PHE A 97 7.88 11.03 -23.23
CA PHE A 97 8.04 12.48 -23.19
C PHE A 97 9.52 12.90 -23.14
N ARG A 98 10.35 12.25 -22.33
CA ARG A 98 11.79 12.55 -22.28
C ARG A 98 12.48 12.27 -23.62
N THR A 99 12.09 11.19 -24.30
CA THR A 99 12.63 10.78 -25.60
C THR A 99 12.24 11.76 -26.70
N ASP A 100 10.95 12.08 -26.83
CA ASP A 100 10.39 12.96 -27.86
C ASP A 100 11.03 14.36 -27.81
N TYR A 101 11.25 14.87 -26.59
CA TYR A 101 11.83 16.19 -26.37
C TYR A 101 13.34 16.17 -26.13
N LYS A 102 14.00 15.01 -26.27
CA LYS A 102 15.45 14.82 -26.08
C LYS A 102 15.97 15.38 -24.75
N ILE A 103 15.16 15.26 -23.69
CA ILE A 103 15.48 15.76 -22.34
C ILE A 103 16.61 14.90 -21.77
N ARG A 104 17.79 15.51 -21.62
CA ARG A 104 18.94 14.86 -20.99
C ARG A 104 18.84 15.03 -19.48
N ALA A 105 19.00 13.95 -18.74
CA ALA A 105 19.20 14.04 -17.30
C ALA A 105 20.53 14.76 -17.06
N VAL A 106 20.49 15.97 -16.51
CA VAL A 106 21.69 16.66 -16.05
C VAL A 106 22.09 15.96 -14.75
N ARG A 107 23.07 15.05 -14.82
CA ARG A 107 23.76 14.57 -13.62
C ARG A 107 24.59 15.74 -13.08
N GLY A 108 24.10 16.38 -12.02
CA GLY A 108 24.92 17.13 -11.08
C GLY A 108 25.58 16.19 -10.10
#